data_AF-A0A974UN61-F1
#
_entry.id   AF-A0A974UN61-F1
#
_cell.length_a   1.000
_cell.length_b   1.000
_cell.length_c   1.000
_cell.angle_alpha   90.00
_cell.angle_beta   90.00
_cell.angle_gamma   90.00
#
_symmetry.space_group_name_H-M   'P 1'
#
loop_
_entity.id
_entity.type
_entity.pdbx_description
1 polymer ?
#
loop_
_entity_poly.entity_id
_entity_poly.type
_entity_poly.pdbx_seq_one_letter_code
_entity_poly.pdbx_strand_id
1 'polypeptide(L)'
;MAGAAGAGRGGRRRRAEPEVRPVPLPAEGATAGSSPVVVACEVRGELPAAPAPGITTQLRIDLNPIDLTDPDDRAWLAAFIRPQQVGELATLRAAIDVAWALPTPVVRGDAVTDTGRILAELPGSEPVVVFTASLLGYLTAGERAAFLPSCARAGVRWRGVSAETPGLLAASLAVPAPLARRTTSHVVAASLPDHDELLALSDPYLRRLAPARHPADDFTWA
;
A
#
# COMPACT_ATOMS: atom_id res chain seq x y z
N MET A 1 10.45 -56.87 15.74
CA MET A 1 10.76 -56.38 17.12
C MET A 1 11.60 -55.13 16.96
N ALA A 2 11.18 -53.87 17.14
CA ALA A 2 9.95 -53.13 17.43
C ALA A 2 10.20 -51.74 16.78
N GLY A 3 9.27 -50.90 16.29
CA GLY A 3 7.95 -50.54 16.77
C GLY A 3 7.97 -49.09 17.29
N ALA A 4 7.32 -48.18 16.54
CA ALA A 4 6.84 -46.82 16.90
C ALA A 4 7.90 -45.73 17.23
N ALA A 5 7.68 -44.43 17.02
CA ALA A 5 6.43 -43.68 16.92
C ALA A 5 6.58 -42.42 16.02
N GLY A 6 5.53 -42.13 15.25
CA GLY A 6 5.36 -40.87 14.55
C GLY A 6 5.04 -39.73 15.50
N ALA A 7 5.57 -38.55 15.20
CA ALA A 7 5.12 -37.30 15.78
C ALA A 7 4.51 -36.45 14.66
N GLY A 8 3.19 -36.57 14.49
CA GLY A 8 2.41 -35.64 13.70
C GLY A 8 2.53 -34.24 14.32
N ARG A 9 3.04 -33.27 13.57
CA ARG A 9 2.98 -31.87 13.96
C ARG A 9 1.81 -31.19 13.26
N GLY A 10 0.75 -31.03 14.05
CA GLY A 10 -0.02 -29.80 14.13
C GLY A 10 -0.81 -29.43 12.89
N GLY A 11 -2.05 -29.93 12.83
CA GLY A 11 -3.08 -29.30 12.01
C GLY A 11 -3.13 -27.81 12.30
N ARG A 12 -2.95 -26.99 11.26
CA ARG A 12 -3.21 -25.56 11.31
C ARG A 12 -4.66 -25.39 11.75
N ARG A 13 -4.88 -24.97 13.00
CA ARG A 13 -6.21 -24.52 13.42
C ARG A 13 -6.59 -23.41 12.44
N ARG A 14 -7.69 -23.58 11.69
CA ARG A 14 -8.35 -22.45 11.02
C ARG A 14 -8.69 -21.45 12.14
N ARG A 15 -7.88 -20.41 12.27
CA ARG A 15 -8.15 -19.30 13.19
C ARG A 15 -9.25 -18.47 12.55
N ALA A 16 -10.18 -17.97 13.37
CA ALA A 16 -11.35 -17.23 12.92
C ALA A 16 -10.97 -16.16 11.90
N GLU A 17 -11.76 -16.07 10.82
CA GLU A 17 -11.60 -15.04 9.80
C GLU A 17 -11.76 -13.67 10.47
N PRO A 18 -10.84 -12.72 10.22
CA PRO A 18 -10.93 -11.40 10.82
C PRO A 18 -12.16 -10.68 10.28
N GLU A 19 -12.96 -10.12 11.18
CA GLU A 19 -14.14 -9.34 10.81
C GLU A 19 -13.69 -8.04 10.13
N VAL A 20 -14.05 -7.87 8.85
CA VAL A 20 -13.80 -6.63 8.11
C VAL A 20 -14.79 -5.59 8.61
N ARG A 21 -14.32 -4.66 9.46
CA ARG A 21 -15.13 -3.51 9.90
C ARG A 21 -14.45 -2.21 9.50
N PRO A 22 -14.74 -1.67 8.32
CA PRO A 22 -14.25 -0.37 7.92
C PRO A 22 -14.93 0.72 8.75
N VAL A 23 -14.19 1.77 9.10
CA VAL A 23 -14.73 2.93 9.82
C VAL A 23 -15.04 4.01 8.79
N PRO A 24 -16.28 4.52 8.73
CA PRO A 24 -16.61 5.65 7.88
C PRO A 24 -15.72 6.85 8.25
N LEU A 25 -15.09 7.44 7.25
CA LEU A 25 -14.37 8.70 7.42
C LEU A 25 -15.39 9.86 7.43
N PRO A 26 -15.12 10.95 8.18
CA PRO A 26 -15.97 12.14 8.14
C PRO A 26 -16.10 12.66 6.70
N ALA A 27 -17.30 13.17 6.36
CA ALA A 27 -17.66 13.57 5.00
C ALA A 27 -16.81 14.75 4.45
N GLU A 28 -16.21 15.52 5.34
CA GLU A 28 -15.22 16.53 4.98
C GLU A 28 -13.86 15.85 4.84
N GLY A 29 -13.43 15.63 3.59
CA GLY A 29 -12.09 15.14 3.31
C GLY A 29 -11.08 16.00 4.07
N ALA A 30 -10.21 15.37 4.85
CA ALA A 30 -9.22 16.06 5.66
C ALA A 30 -8.49 17.09 4.79
N THR A 31 -8.64 18.37 5.10
CA THR A 31 -7.91 19.43 4.40
C THR A 31 -6.42 19.19 4.64
N ALA A 32 -5.68 18.93 3.56
CA ALA A 32 -4.22 18.92 3.59
C ALA A 32 -3.74 20.29 4.11
N GLY A 33 -3.41 20.38 5.40
CA GLY A 33 -3.03 21.63 6.04
C GLY A 33 -3.15 21.68 7.56
N SER A 34 -3.99 20.83 8.19
CA SER A 34 -4.19 20.83 9.66
C SER A 34 -3.61 19.62 10.39
N SER A 35 -3.06 18.64 9.66
CA SER A 35 -2.45 17.46 10.28
C SER A 35 -1.12 17.82 10.97
N PRO A 36 -0.86 17.34 12.21
CA PRO A 36 0.46 17.46 12.82
C PRO A 36 1.51 16.59 12.12
N VAL A 37 1.08 15.69 11.22
CA VAL A 37 1.96 14.84 10.40
C VAL A 37 2.18 15.52 9.06
N VAL A 38 3.41 15.98 8.84
CA VAL A 38 3.83 16.56 7.57
C VAL A 38 4.77 15.58 6.86
N VAL A 39 4.34 15.10 5.70
CA VAL A 39 5.17 14.31 4.76
C VAL A 39 5.57 15.24 3.62
N ALA A 40 6.84 15.66 3.60
CA ALA A 40 7.35 16.54 2.56
C ALA A 40 7.60 15.77 1.26
N CYS A 41 7.14 16.33 0.14
CA CYS A 41 7.38 15.80 -1.20
C CYS A 41 7.83 16.94 -2.13
N GLU A 42 9.03 16.81 -2.70
CA GLU A 42 9.55 17.64 -3.77
C GLU A 42 8.84 17.26 -5.08
N VAL A 43 7.93 18.12 -5.55
CA VAL A 43 7.30 17.93 -6.86
C VAL A 43 8.17 18.57 -7.94
N ARG A 44 8.56 17.78 -8.94
CA ARG A 44 9.29 18.22 -10.14
C ARG A 44 8.36 18.25 -11.34
N GLY A 45 7.92 19.44 -11.72
CA GLY A 45 6.91 19.64 -12.75
C GLY A 45 5.59 20.10 -12.15
N GLU A 46 4.52 20.04 -12.94
CA GLU A 46 3.20 20.49 -12.53
C GLU A 46 2.33 19.28 -12.14
N LEU A 47 1.70 19.35 -10.96
CA LEU A 47 0.66 18.39 -10.61
C LEU A 47 -0.61 18.69 -11.39
N PRO A 48 -1.38 17.66 -11.79
CA PRO A 48 -2.71 17.89 -12.34
C PRO A 48 -3.54 18.73 -11.37
N ALA A 49 -4.23 19.75 -11.90
CA ALA A 49 -5.17 20.57 -11.13
C ALA A 49 -6.47 19.77 -10.91
N ALA A 50 -6.41 18.77 -10.03
CA ALA A 50 -7.54 17.95 -9.65
C ALA A 50 -7.76 18.05 -8.12
N PRO A 51 -9.01 18.20 -7.66
CA PRO A 51 -9.29 18.10 -6.23
C PRO A 51 -8.95 16.68 -5.73
N ALA A 52 -8.50 16.59 -4.48
CA ALA A 52 -8.35 15.28 -3.84
C ALA A 52 -9.71 14.56 -3.79
N PRO A 53 -9.77 13.26 -4.12
CA PRO A 53 -11.02 12.53 -4.02
C PRO A 53 -11.47 12.42 -2.57
N GLY A 54 -12.78 12.53 -2.33
CA GLY A 54 -13.35 12.22 -1.02
C GLY A 54 -13.24 10.71 -0.75
N ILE A 55 -12.59 10.34 0.35
CA ILE A 55 -12.47 8.95 0.79
C ILE A 55 -13.54 8.72 1.85
N THR A 56 -14.57 7.93 1.55
CA THR A 56 -15.66 7.63 2.50
C THR A 56 -15.29 6.54 3.49
N THR A 57 -14.43 5.61 3.07
CA THR A 57 -14.03 4.43 3.83
C THR A 57 -12.60 4.07 3.51
N GLN A 58 -11.83 3.71 4.53
CA GLN A 58 -10.46 3.21 4.36
C GLN A 58 -10.25 1.94 5.19
N LEU A 59 -9.53 0.99 4.59
CA LEU A 59 -9.14 -0.27 5.20
C LEU A 59 -7.69 -0.58 4.81
N ARG A 60 -6.91 -1.11 5.74
CA ARG A 60 -5.53 -1.55 5.49
C ARG A 60 -5.43 -3.05 5.67
N ILE A 61 -4.56 -3.70 4.89
CA ILE A 61 -4.25 -5.13 5.02
C ILE A 61 -2.77 -5.22 5.37
N ASP A 62 -2.44 -5.97 6.42
CA ASP A 62 -1.07 -6.23 6.82
C ASP A 62 -0.93 -7.66 7.33
N LEU A 63 0.17 -8.35 7.01
CA LEU A 63 0.40 -9.72 7.45
C LEU A 63 0.65 -9.78 8.97
N ASN A 64 1.31 -8.76 9.51
CA ASN A 64 1.59 -8.59 10.92
C ASN A 64 1.31 -7.16 11.40
N PRO A 65 0.01 -6.78 11.55
CA PRO A 65 -0.36 -5.45 12.04
C PRO A 65 0.31 -5.15 13.38
N ILE A 66 0.86 -3.95 13.49
CA ILE A 66 1.47 -3.43 14.72
C ILE A 66 0.38 -2.93 15.67
N ASP A 67 0.45 -3.33 16.94
CA ASP A 67 -0.46 -2.88 17.98
C ASP A 67 0.05 -1.56 18.58
N LEU A 68 -0.50 -0.45 18.10
CA LEU A 68 -0.12 0.88 18.62
C LEU A 68 -0.57 1.12 20.07
N THR A 69 -1.41 0.25 20.66
CA THR A 69 -1.74 0.35 22.09
C THR A 69 -0.63 -0.19 22.99
N ASP A 70 0.21 -1.09 22.46
CA ASP A 70 1.35 -1.66 23.16
C ASP A 70 2.54 -0.67 23.14
N PRO A 71 3.08 -0.26 24.30
CA PRO A 71 4.29 0.55 24.36
C PRO A 71 5.53 -0.12 23.72
N ASP A 72 5.63 -1.45 23.75
CA ASP A 72 6.78 -2.18 23.23
C ASP A 72 6.79 -2.17 21.69
N ASP A 73 5.62 -2.36 21.06
CA ASP A 73 5.45 -2.24 19.61
C ASP A 73 5.78 -0.83 19.10
N ARG A 74 5.38 0.21 19.85
CA ARG A 74 5.74 1.60 19.54
C ARG A 74 7.23 1.87 19.69
N ALA A 75 7.86 1.32 20.73
CA ALA A 75 9.30 1.42 20.93
C ALA A 75 10.07 0.70 19.81
N TRP A 76 9.59 -0.47 19.39
CA TRP A 76 10.13 -1.24 18.27
C TRP A 76 10.06 -0.47 16.95
N LEU A 77 8.91 0.16 16.63
CA LEU A 77 8.78 1.03 15.45
C LEU A 77 9.80 2.18 15.46
N ALA A 78 9.97 2.85 16.61
CA ALA A 78 10.92 3.94 16.76
C ALA A 78 12.38 3.49 16.61
N ALA A 79 12.70 2.24 16.94
CA ALA A 79 14.06 1.71 16.87
C ALA A 79 14.61 1.59 15.43
N PHE A 80 13.75 1.55 14.41
CA PHE A 80 14.18 1.57 13.00
C PHE A 80 14.58 2.96 12.51
N ILE A 81 14.28 4.01 13.26
CA ILE A 81 14.71 5.36 12.93
C ILE A 81 16.10 5.60 13.52
N ARG A 82 17.06 5.94 12.66
CA ARG A 82 18.44 6.16 13.11
C ARG A 82 18.50 7.38 14.05
N PRO A 83 19.42 7.40 15.03
CA PRO A 83 19.49 8.48 16.02
C PRO A 83 19.60 9.90 15.44
N GLN A 84 20.24 10.05 14.28
CA GLN A 84 20.43 11.35 13.63
C GLN A 84 19.16 11.84 12.88
N GLN A 85 18.17 10.97 12.66
CA GLN A 85 16.95 11.27 11.92
C GLN A 85 15.85 11.82 12.84
N VAL A 86 16.18 12.87 13.59
CA VAL A 86 15.27 13.46 14.59
C VAL A 86 13.94 13.94 14.00
N GLY A 87 13.96 14.44 12.75
CA GLY A 87 12.74 14.83 12.03
C GLY A 87 11.84 13.64 11.72
N GLU A 88 12.40 12.52 11.26
CA GLU A 88 11.63 11.29 10.98
C GLU A 88 11.02 10.71 12.24
N LEU A 89 11.76 10.76 13.35
CA LEU A 89 11.27 10.30 14.64
C LEU A 89 10.11 11.19 15.14
N ALA A 90 10.18 12.51 14.91
CA ALA A 90 9.09 13.42 15.22
C ALA A 90 7.85 13.13 14.34
N THR A 91 8.04 12.93 13.03
CA THR A 91 6.96 12.55 12.11
C THR A 91 6.31 11.23 12.51
N LEU A 92 7.10 10.21 12.88
CA LEU A 92 6.59 8.92 13.34
C LEU A 92 5.74 9.08 14.61
N ARG A 93 6.20 9.84 15.61
CA ARG A 93 5.45 10.07 16.85
C ARG A 93 4.13 10.79 16.57
N ALA A 94 4.15 11.85 15.77
CA ALA A 94 2.93 12.54 15.35
C ALA A 94 1.98 11.59 14.58
N ALA A 95 2.51 10.68 13.77
CA ALA A 95 1.70 9.70 13.04
C ALA A 95 1.05 8.68 13.96
N ILE A 96 1.74 8.24 15.02
CA ILE A 96 1.15 7.39 16.07
C ILE A 96 0.01 8.14 16.77
N ASP A 97 0.22 9.42 17.12
CA ASP A 97 -0.81 10.24 17.77
C ASP A 97 -2.06 10.42 16.88
N VAL A 98 -1.87 10.67 15.58
CA VAL A 98 -2.97 10.75 14.61
C VAL A 98 -3.68 9.40 14.46
N ALA A 99 -2.93 8.28 14.39
CA ALA A 99 -3.51 6.95 14.27
C ALA A 99 -4.34 6.56 15.51
N TRP A 100 -3.98 7.07 16.69
CA TRP A 100 -4.80 6.93 17.90
C TRP A 100 -6.04 7.81 17.88
N ALA A 101 -5.93 9.05 17.42
CA ALA A 101 -7.06 10.00 17.37
C ALA A 101 -8.10 9.63 16.30
N LEU A 102 -7.64 9.06 15.18
CA LEU A 102 -8.45 8.65 14.04
C LEU A 102 -8.13 7.20 13.63
N PRO A 103 -8.56 6.20 14.41
CA PRO A 103 -8.22 4.80 14.15
C PRO A 103 -8.74 4.35 12.78
N THR A 104 -7.82 4.02 11.89
CA THR A 104 -8.14 3.38 10.61
C THR A 104 -7.99 1.86 10.77
N PRO A 105 -9.02 1.06 10.45
CA PRO A 105 -8.95 -0.39 10.60
C PRO A 105 -7.81 -1.03 9.80
N VAL A 106 -7.03 -1.89 10.47
CA VAL A 106 -6.01 -2.74 9.86
C VAL A 106 -6.42 -4.20 10.04
N VAL A 107 -6.71 -4.87 8.93
CA VAL A 107 -7.03 -6.29 8.90
C VAL A 107 -5.74 -7.07 8.80
N ARG A 108 -5.58 -8.05 9.70
CA ARG A 108 -4.52 -9.05 9.56
C ARG A 108 -4.84 -9.94 8.36
N GLY A 109 -4.02 -9.91 7.32
CA GLY A 109 -4.26 -10.69 6.11
C GLY A 109 -3.07 -10.71 5.16
N ASP A 110 -3.06 -11.68 4.27
CA ASP A 110 -2.13 -11.77 3.16
C ASP A 110 -2.67 -11.01 1.95
N ALA A 111 -1.86 -10.10 1.42
CA ALA A 111 -2.28 -9.24 0.31
C ALA A 111 -2.68 -10.04 -0.95
N VAL A 112 -2.09 -11.20 -1.19
CA VAL A 112 -2.37 -12.01 -2.38
C VAL A 112 -3.63 -12.83 -2.19
N THR A 113 -3.80 -13.50 -1.04
CA THR A 113 -4.91 -14.43 -0.84
C THR A 113 -6.18 -13.77 -0.31
N ASP A 114 -6.07 -12.68 0.47
CA ASP A 114 -7.21 -12.12 1.18
C ASP A 114 -7.83 -10.89 0.50
N THR A 115 -7.09 -10.16 -0.34
CA THR A 115 -7.58 -8.90 -0.94
C THR A 115 -8.88 -9.09 -1.73
N GLY A 116 -8.97 -10.14 -2.56
CA GLY A 116 -10.18 -10.41 -3.35
C GLY A 116 -11.43 -10.63 -2.48
N ARG A 117 -11.29 -11.35 -1.36
CA ARG A 117 -12.38 -11.57 -0.40
C ARG A 117 -12.74 -10.27 0.32
N ILE A 118 -11.74 -9.54 0.80
CA ILE A 118 -11.93 -8.27 1.52
C ILE A 118 -12.64 -7.24 0.63
N LEU A 119 -12.25 -7.13 -0.64
CA LEU A 119 -12.91 -6.26 -1.61
C LEU A 119 -14.40 -6.59 -1.77
N ALA A 120 -14.78 -7.86 -1.75
CA ALA A 120 -16.17 -8.30 -1.87
C ALA A 120 -17.00 -8.01 -0.59
N GLU A 121 -16.34 -7.82 0.55
CA GLU A 121 -16.96 -7.54 1.85
C GLU A 121 -17.02 -6.04 2.18
N LEU A 122 -16.38 -5.17 1.39
CA LEU A 122 -16.40 -3.74 1.63
C LEU A 122 -17.83 -3.19 1.51
N PRO A 123 -18.27 -2.35 2.46
CA PRO A 123 -19.58 -1.72 2.40
C PRO A 123 -19.61 -0.66 1.30
N GLY A 124 -20.80 -0.41 0.76
CA GLY A 124 -21.02 0.66 -0.21
C GLY A 124 -21.06 0.21 -1.66
N SER A 125 -21.14 1.17 -2.57
CA SER A 125 -21.17 0.98 -4.02
C SER A 125 -20.17 1.86 -4.77
N GLU A 126 -19.39 2.62 -4.00
CA GLU A 126 -18.31 3.50 -4.42
C GLU A 126 -17.19 2.69 -5.09
N PRO A 127 -16.50 3.25 -6.09
CA PRO A 127 -15.32 2.63 -6.66
C PRO A 127 -14.23 2.43 -5.59
N VAL A 128 -13.62 1.26 -5.56
CA VAL A 128 -12.53 0.95 -4.62
C VAL A 128 -11.17 1.22 -5.26
N VAL A 129 -10.23 1.82 -4.52
CA VAL A 129 -8.82 1.92 -4.92
C VAL A 129 -7.99 0.95 -4.08
N VAL A 130 -7.32 0.01 -4.74
CA VAL A 130 -6.30 -0.85 -4.13
C VAL A 130 -4.96 -0.16 -4.31
N PHE A 131 -4.43 0.41 -3.23
CA PHE A 131 -3.15 1.10 -3.24
C PHE A 131 -2.04 0.21 -2.69
N THR A 132 -0.94 0.05 -3.44
CA THR A 132 0.28 -0.64 -2.96
C THR A 132 1.48 0.28 -3.03
N ALA A 133 2.36 0.19 -2.03
CA ALA A 133 3.64 0.89 -2.04
C ALA A 133 4.74 -0.04 -1.52
N SER A 134 5.74 -0.30 -2.35
CA SER A 134 6.84 -1.25 -2.07
C SER A 134 6.41 -2.69 -1.75
N LEU A 135 5.15 -3.07 -2.00
CA LEU A 135 4.64 -4.41 -1.67
C LEU A 135 5.30 -5.48 -2.54
N LEU A 136 5.52 -5.19 -3.83
CA LEU A 136 5.93 -6.21 -4.80
C LEU A 136 7.32 -6.78 -4.52
N GLY A 137 8.16 -6.05 -3.77
CA GLY A 137 9.47 -6.50 -3.32
C GLY A 137 9.41 -7.60 -2.25
N TYR A 138 8.31 -7.70 -1.51
CA TYR A 138 8.09 -8.73 -0.49
C TYR A 138 7.49 -10.02 -1.04
N LEU A 139 6.94 -9.96 -2.26
CA LEU A 139 6.28 -11.09 -2.89
C LEU A 139 7.27 -11.93 -3.72
N THR A 140 7.03 -13.24 -3.78
CA THR A 140 7.66 -14.11 -4.77
C THR A 140 7.13 -13.81 -6.18
N ALA A 141 7.79 -14.35 -7.20
CA ALA A 141 7.32 -14.19 -8.58
C ALA A 141 5.92 -14.77 -8.81
N GLY A 142 5.61 -15.92 -8.19
CA GLY A 142 4.29 -16.55 -8.27
C GLY A 142 3.20 -15.72 -7.58
N GLU A 143 3.52 -15.16 -6.41
CA GLU A 143 2.62 -14.26 -5.67
C GLU A 143 2.32 -12.98 -6.44
N ARG A 144 3.33 -12.35 -7.06
CA ARG A 144 3.11 -11.18 -7.93
C ARG A 144 2.19 -11.51 -9.10
N ALA A 145 2.41 -12.63 -9.77
CA ALA A 145 1.57 -13.08 -10.88
C ALA A 145 0.13 -13.39 -10.44
N ALA A 146 -0.09 -13.76 -9.17
CA ALA A 146 -1.40 -14.10 -8.63
C ALA A 146 -2.17 -12.89 -8.05
N PHE A 147 -1.49 -11.80 -7.69
CA PHE A 147 -2.08 -10.67 -6.98
C PHE A 147 -3.21 -9.94 -7.74
N LEU A 148 -2.95 -9.45 -8.96
CA LEU A 148 -4.00 -8.78 -9.74
C LEU A 148 -5.16 -9.73 -10.10
N PRO A 149 -4.92 -10.98 -10.54
CA PRO A 149 -5.99 -11.95 -10.75
C PRO A 149 -6.81 -12.27 -9.50
N SER A 150 -6.22 -12.22 -8.29
CA SER A 150 -6.99 -12.45 -7.06
C SER A 150 -7.94 -11.28 -6.77
N CYS A 151 -7.50 -10.04 -6.99
CA CYS A 151 -8.33 -8.85 -6.86
C CYS A 151 -9.49 -8.84 -7.86
N ALA A 152 -9.25 -9.26 -9.11
CA ALA A 152 -10.27 -9.31 -10.17
C ALA A 152 -11.47 -10.24 -9.84
N ARG A 153 -11.29 -11.22 -8.94
CA ARG A 153 -12.35 -12.16 -8.53
C ARG A 153 -13.34 -11.57 -7.52
N ALA A 154 -13.11 -10.36 -7.02
CA ALA A 154 -13.94 -9.74 -5.99
C ALA A 154 -15.37 -9.37 -6.47
N GLY A 155 -15.60 -9.29 -7.78
CA GLY A 155 -16.93 -8.93 -8.32
C GLY A 155 -17.36 -7.47 -8.08
N VAL A 156 -16.45 -6.63 -7.56
CA VAL A 156 -16.68 -5.19 -7.32
C VAL A 156 -15.89 -4.33 -8.31
N ARG A 157 -16.31 -3.08 -8.51
CA ARG A 157 -15.54 -2.11 -9.31
C ARG A 157 -14.35 -1.61 -8.48
N TRP A 158 -13.14 -1.96 -8.89
CA TRP A 158 -11.92 -1.47 -8.27
C TRP A 158 -10.90 -0.94 -9.29
N ARG A 159 -9.91 -0.19 -8.81
CA ARG A 159 -8.74 0.30 -9.57
C ARG A 159 -7.47 0.03 -8.76
N GLY A 160 -6.42 -0.42 -9.43
CA GLY A 160 -5.11 -0.58 -8.80
C GLY A 160 -4.31 0.72 -8.92
N VAL A 161 -3.65 1.15 -7.84
CA VAL A 161 -2.63 2.19 -7.90
C VAL A 161 -1.40 1.66 -7.17
N SER A 162 -0.26 1.62 -7.87
CA SER A 162 0.96 1.00 -7.36
C SER A 162 2.10 1.98 -7.40
N ALA A 163 2.80 2.16 -6.28
CA ALA A 163 4.07 2.87 -6.16
C ALA A 163 5.18 1.86 -5.88
N GLU A 164 5.85 1.39 -6.93
CA GLU A 164 6.70 0.21 -6.84
C GLU A 164 7.96 0.37 -7.71
N THR A 165 8.97 -0.47 -7.47
CA THR A 165 10.16 -0.50 -8.34
C THR A 165 9.77 -0.88 -9.77
N PRO A 166 10.22 -0.12 -10.80
CA PRO A 166 9.81 -0.31 -12.19
C PRO A 166 9.93 -1.73 -12.71
N GLY A 167 11.03 -2.42 -12.40
CA GLY A 167 11.27 -3.79 -12.85
C GLY A 167 10.30 -4.82 -12.27
N LEU A 168 9.70 -4.53 -11.10
CA LEU A 168 8.68 -5.40 -10.50
C LEU A 168 7.30 -5.17 -11.13
N LEU A 169 6.99 -3.93 -11.51
CA LEU A 169 5.74 -3.58 -12.21
C LEU A 169 5.72 -4.04 -13.65
N ALA A 170 6.88 -4.10 -14.31
CA ALA A 170 6.98 -4.53 -15.72
C ALA A 170 6.46 -5.95 -15.98
N ALA A 171 6.25 -6.76 -14.94
CA ALA A 171 5.62 -8.08 -15.05
C ALA A 171 4.08 -8.01 -15.20
N SER A 172 3.47 -6.86 -14.92
CA SER A 172 2.02 -6.68 -14.86
C SER A 172 1.51 -5.46 -15.63
N LEU A 173 2.38 -4.50 -15.94
CA LEU A 173 2.05 -3.23 -16.59
C LEU A 173 3.10 -2.91 -17.67
N ALA A 174 2.72 -2.16 -18.71
CA ALA A 174 3.65 -1.70 -19.74
C ALA A 174 4.55 -0.57 -19.20
N VAL A 175 5.76 -0.92 -18.78
CA VAL A 175 6.79 0.03 -18.30
C VAL A 175 7.87 0.22 -19.38
N PRO A 176 8.23 1.45 -19.77
CA PRO A 176 9.30 1.71 -20.74
C PRO A 176 10.62 1.03 -20.35
N ALA A 177 11.27 0.37 -21.31
CA ALA A 177 12.46 -0.45 -21.05
C ALA A 177 13.63 0.28 -20.34
N PRO A 178 13.94 1.57 -20.64
CA PRO A 178 14.95 2.31 -19.87
C PRO A 178 14.56 2.47 -18.40
N LEU A 179 13.27 2.64 -18.12
CA LEU A 179 12.72 2.82 -16.77
C LEU A 179 12.69 1.50 -15.99
N ALA A 180 12.33 0.40 -16.65
CA ALA A 180 12.26 -0.93 -16.05
C ALA A 180 13.60 -1.41 -15.44
N ARG A 181 14.73 -0.86 -15.88
CA ARG A 181 16.07 -1.16 -15.36
C ARG A 181 16.49 -0.31 -14.15
N ARG A 182 15.73 0.73 -13.78
CA ARG A 182 16.02 1.56 -12.61
C ARG A 182 15.63 0.82 -11.33
N THR A 183 16.57 0.71 -10.40
CA THR A 183 16.38 0.03 -9.09
C THR A 183 16.35 1.00 -7.91
N THR A 184 16.68 2.26 -8.15
CA THR A 184 16.75 3.34 -7.15
C THR A 184 15.57 4.31 -7.26
N SER A 185 14.53 3.92 -7.97
CA SER A 185 13.32 4.72 -8.19
C SER A 185 12.09 3.83 -8.06
N HIS A 186 10.98 4.46 -7.73
CA HIS A 186 9.64 3.89 -7.82
C HIS A 186 8.87 4.57 -8.95
N VAL A 187 7.96 3.83 -9.55
CA VAL A 187 6.98 4.38 -10.50
C VAL A 187 5.61 4.27 -9.85
N VAL A 188 4.85 5.35 -9.96
CA VAL A 188 3.44 5.39 -9.62
C VAL A 188 2.66 5.12 -10.89
N ALA A 189 1.86 4.06 -10.88
CA ALA A 189 1.03 3.65 -12.02
C ALA A 189 -0.38 3.29 -11.56
N ALA A 190 -1.36 3.53 -12.43
CA ALA A 190 -2.73 3.08 -12.24
C ALA A 190 -3.07 1.96 -13.23
N SER A 191 -3.81 0.97 -12.76
CA SER A 191 -4.45 -0.05 -13.61
C SER A 191 -5.94 0.25 -13.71
N LEU A 192 -6.38 0.63 -14.91
CA LEU A 192 -7.75 0.98 -15.26
C LEU A 192 -8.37 -0.16 -16.10
N PRO A 193 -9.70 -0.18 -16.34
CA PRO A 193 -10.35 -1.31 -17.01
C PRO A 193 -9.85 -1.58 -18.41
N ASP A 194 -9.49 -0.51 -19.13
CA ASP A 194 -9.15 -0.57 -20.55
C ASP A 194 -7.66 -0.38 -20.82
N HIS A 195 -6.91 0.19 -19.86
CA HIS A 195 -5.49 0.49 -20.02
C HIS A 195 -4.81 0.70 -18.67
N ASP A 196 -3.49 0.62 -18.69
CA ASP A 196 -2.64 1.05 -17.60
C ASP A 196 -2.06 2.43 -17.90
N GLU A 197 -1.84 3.23 -16.86
CA GLU A 197 -1.31 4.59 -16.99
C GLU A 197 -0.14 4.81 -16.04
N LEU A 198 0.97 5.34 -16.56
CA LEU A 198 2.06 5.84 -15.73
C LEU A 198 1.70 7.24 -15.24
N LEU A 199 1.66 7.40 -13.92
CA LEU A 199 1.27 8.65 -13.27
C LEU A 199 2.46 9.49 -12.86
N ALA A 200 3.54 8.87 -12.37
CA ALA A 200 4.72 9.59 -11.91
C ALA A 200 5.96 8.69 -11.74
N LEU A 201 7.14 9.31 -11.73
CA LEU A 201 8.37 8.76 -11.20
C LEU A 201 8.61 9.31 -9.80
N SER A 202 9.14 8.49 -8.90
CA SER A 202 9.42 8.87 -7.53
C SER A 202 10.72 8.24 -7.02
N ASP A 203 11.27 8.78 -5.94
CA ASP A 203 12.23 8.01 -5.14
C ASP A 203 11.51 6.94 -4.30
N PRO A 204 12.20 5.91 -3.79
CA PRO A 204 11.57 4.82 -3.05
C PRO A 204 10.84 5.22 -1.75
N TYR A 205 11.09 6.42 -1.24
CA TYR A 205 10.47 6.97 -0.03
C TYR A 205 9.37 7.99 -0.34
N LEU A 206 9.02 8.19 -1.61
CA LEU A 206 8.00 9.13 -2.07
C LEU A 206 8.27 10.60 -1.68
N ARG A 207 9.54 10.97 -1.44
CA ARG A 207 9.94 12.34 -1.05
C ARG A 207 10.17 13.25 -2.23
N ARG A 208 10.27 12.70 -3.43
CA ARG A 208 10.32 13.40 -4.69
C ARG A 208 9.36 12.72 -5.65
N LEU A 209 8.58 13.52 -6.35
CA LEU A 209 7.64 13.06 -7.35
C LEU A 209 7.80 13.88 -8.62
N ALA A 210 7.92 13.22 -9.76
CA ALA A 210 7.92 13.80 -11.09
C ALA A 210 6.69 13.27 -11.83
N PRO A 211 5.60 14.05 -11.95
CA PRO A 211 4.39 13.63 -12.66
C PRO A 211 4.69 13.32 -14.12
N ALA A 212 4.10 12.26 -14.66
CA ALA A 212 4.21 11.94 -16.08
C ALA A 212 3.64 13.08 -16.93
N ARG A 213 4.36 13.49 -17.97
CA ARG A 213 3.87 14.51 -18.92
C ARG A 213 2.90 13.93 -19.95
N HIS A 214 2.95 12.61 -20.16
CA HIS A 214 2.07 11.85 -21.03
C HIS A 214 2.12 10.35 -20.67
N PRO A 215 1.16 9.51 -21.10
CA PRO A 215 1.06 8.10 -20.68
C PRO A 215 2.30 7.22 -20.94
N ALA A 216 3.12 7.56 -21.94
CA ALA A 216 4.35 6.84 -22.29
C ALA A 216 5.65 7.54 -21.84
N ASP A 217 5.61 8.39 -20.81
CA ASP A 217 6.78 9.17 -20.35
C ASP A 217 7.92 8.24 -19.87
N ASP A 218 9.13 8.51 -20.34
CA ASP A 218 10.33 7.75 -19.97
C ASP A 218 11.13 8.41 -18.83
N PHE A 219 10.68 9.58 -18.38
CA PHE A 219 11.24 10.36 -17.27
C PHE A 219 12.74 10.65 -17.43
N THR A 220 13.22 10.80 -18.66
CA THR A 220 14.60 11.23 -18.93
C THR A 220 14.87 12.68 -18.54
N TRP A 221 13.80 13.47 -18.34
CA TRP A 221 13.87 14.88 -17.92
C TRP A 221 13.92 15.07 -16.40
N ALA A 222 13.65 14.03 -15.61
CA ALA A 222 13.39 14.11 -14.16
C ALA A 222 14.62 13.85 -13.28
#